data_AF-A0A2M7QMI2-F1
#
_entry.id   AF-A0A2M7QMI2-F1
#
_cell.length_a   1.000
_cell.length_b   1.000
_cell.length_c   1.000
_cell.angle_alpha   90.00
_cell.angle_beta   90.00
_cell.angle_gamma   90.00
#
_symmetry.space_group_name_H-M   'P 1'
#
loop_
_entity.id
_entity.type
_entity.pdbx_description
1 polymer ?
#
loop_
_entity_poly.entity_id
_entity_poly.type
_entity_poly.pdbx_seq_one_letter_code
_entity_poly.pdbx_strand_id
1 'polypeptide(L)' 'MEKFYKIWLVFDPRRVFVAQAVFLFSLAVLIHFVLLSTDRFNWLEGNPVASLDPATLATFAQTLIG' A
#
# COMPACT_ATOMS: atom_id res chain seq x y z
N MET A 1 45.64 9.47 -1.74
CA MET A 1 44.57 9.59 -2.75
C MET A 1 44.01 8.20 -2.98
N GLU A 2 43.07 7.81 -2.11
CA GLU A 2 42.62 6.43 -1.96
C GLU A 2 41.81 5.97 -3.18
N LYS A 3 41.94 4.69 -3.53
CA LYS A 3 41.49 4.09 -4.80
C LYS A 3 39.98 3.84 -4.78
N PHE A 4 39.17 4.89 -4.64
CA PHE A 4 37.70 4.82 -4.60
C PHE A 4 37.07 4.25 -5.89
N TYR A 5 37.80 4.24 -7.02
CA TYR A 5 37.30 3.68 -8.29
C TYR A 5 37.19 2.15 -8.29
N LYS A 6 37.82 1.44 -7.34
CA LYS A 6 37.74 -0.04 -7.27
C LYS A 6 36.37 -0.54 -6.83
N ILE A 7 35.52 0.32 -6.26
CA ILE A 7 34.16 -0.06 -5.88
C ILE A 7 33.34 -0.54 -7.09
N TRP A 8 33.63 -0.01 -8.29
CA TRP A 8 33.02 -0.40 -9.56
C TRP A 8 33.46 -1.77 -10.11
N LEU A 9 34.52 -2.36 -9.53
CA LEU A 9 35.00 -3.70 -9.91
C LEU A 9 34.34 -4.82 -9.08
N VAL A 10 33.73 -4.46 -7.95
CA VAL A 10 33.02 -5.39 -7.05
C VAL A 10 31.51 -5.25 -7.20
N PHE A 11 31.04 -4.02 -7.41
CA PHE A 11 29.64 -3.72 -7.63
C PHE A 11 29.36 -3.63 -9.13
N ASP A 12 28.95 -4.76 -9.72
CA ASP A 12 28.41 -4.78 -11.07
C ASP A 12 27.22 -3.80 -11.15
N PRO A 13 27.33 -2.69 -11.91
CA PRO A 13 26.38 -1.58 -11.85
C PRO A 13 24.93 -2.04 -12.11
N ARG A 14 24.75 -3.09 -12.93
CA ARG A 14 23.46 -3.72 -13.17
C ARG A 14 22.85 -4.32 -11.90
N ARG A 15 23.62 -5.08 -11.10
CA ARG A 15 23.08 -5.75 -9.90
C ARG A 15 22.74 -4.77 -8.81
N VAL A 16 23.49 -3.67 -8.66
CA VAL A 16 23.20 -2.66 -7.63
C VAL A 16 21.89 -1.95 -7.92
N PHE A 17 21.65 -1.53 -9.16
CA PHE A 17 20.38 -0.90 -9.51
C PHE A 17 19.20 -1.86 -9.40
N VAL A 18 19.38 -3.13 -9.76
CA VAL A 18 18.32 -4.15 -9.59
C VAL A 18 18.06 -4.44 -8.11
N ALA A 19 19.11 -4.63 -7.29
CA ALA A 19 18.97 -4.86 -5.86
C ALA A 19 18.29 -3.66 -5.18
N GLN A 20 18.67 -2.44 -5.54
CA GLN A 20 18.05 -1.23 -5.04
C GLN A 20 16.57 -1.14 -5.48
N ALA A 21 16.26 -1.37 -6.75
CA ALA A 21 14.88 -1.33 -7.25
C ALA A 21 14.00 -2.37 -6.56
N VAL A 22 14.46 -3.62 -6.43
CA VAL A 22 13.72 -4.69 -5.74
C VAL A 22 13.55 -4.38 -4.26
N PHE A 23 14.57 -3.80 -3.60
CA PHE A 23 14.48 -3.41 -2.20
C PHE A 23 13.42 -2.31 -1.99
N LEU A 24 13.48 -1.22 -2.76
CA LEU A 24 12.48 -0.14 -2.63
C LEU A 24 11.09 -0.61 -3.05
N PHE A 25 10.98 -1.43 -4.09
CA PHE A 25 9.70 -1.96 -4.55
C PHE A 25 9.06 -2.86 -3.49
N SER A 26 9.84 -3.77 -2.90
CA SER A 26 9.36 -4.64 -1.81
C SER A 26 8.89 -3.82 -0.62
N LEU A 27 9.64 -2.79 -0.24
CA LEU A 27 9.26 -1.88 0.84
C LEU A 27 7.97 -1.11 0.53
N ALA A 28 7.84 -0.59 -0.69
CA ALA A 28 6.64 0.12 -1.13
C ALA A 28 5.42 -0.80 -1.06
N VAL A 29 5.52 -2.01 -1.61
CA VAL A 29 4.43 -3.00 -1.59
C VAL A 29 4.03 -3.34 -0.15
N LEU A 30 4.98 -3.62 0.74
CA LEU A 30 4.70 -3.94 2.14
C LEU A 30 3.89 -2.82 2.83
N ILE A 31 4.23 -1.55 2.58
CA ILE A 31 3.47 -0.42 3.12
C ILE A 31 2.04 -0.42 2.56
N HIS A 32 1.86 -0.57 1.24
CA HIS A 32 0.53 -0.56 0.62
C HIS A 32 -0.35 -1.70 1.15
N PHE A 33 0.19 -2.90 1.32
CA PHE A 33 -0.55 -4.04 1.89
C PHE A 33 -1.01 -3.77 3.34
N VAL A 34 -0.20 -3.08 4.15
CA VAL A 34 -0.61 -2.67 5.51
C VAL A 34 -1.73 -1.63 5.48
N LEU A 35 -1.65 -0.62 4.61
CA LEU A 35 -2.71 0.38 4.46
C LEU A 35 -4.01 -0.25 3.96
N LEU A 36 -3.94 -1.14 2.97
CA LEU A 36 -5.10 -1.87 2.45
C LEU A 36 -5.70 -2.85 3.47
N SER A 37 -4.90 -3.40 4.38
CA SER A 37 -5.43 -4.27 5.46
C SER A 37 -6.30 -3.51 6.46
N THR A 38 -6.19 -2.18 6.53
CA THR A 38 -6.93 -1.37 7.50
C THR A 38 -8.23 -0.79 6.91
N ASP A 39 -9.36 -1.04 7.58
CA ASP A 39 -10.72 -0.62 7.18
C ASP A 39 -10.82 0.86 6.76
N ARG A 40 -10.05 1.73 7.41
CA ARG A 40 -10.05 3.18 7.15
C ARG A 40 -9.21 3.62 5.93
N PHE A 41 -8.13 2.91 5.61
CA PHE A 41 -7.21 3.30 4.54
C PHE A 41 -7.27 2.34 3.34
N ASN A 42 -8.16 1.35 3.38
CA ASN A 42 -8.43 0.42 2.30
C ASN A 42 -9.19 1.13 1.17
N TRP A 43 -8.43 1.77 0.29
CA TRP A 43 -8.98 2.54 -0.84
C TRP A 43 -9.68 1.67 -1.90
N LEU A 44 -9.51 0.34 -1.86
CA LEU A 44 -10.17 -0.58 -2.79
C LEU A 44 -11.60 -0.94 -2.36
N GLU A 45 -11.88 -0.97 -1.05
CA GLU A 45 -13.20 -1.30 -0.49
C GLU A 45 -14.21 -0.14 -0.66
N GLY A 46 -13.71 1.09 -0.90
CA GLY A 46 -14.53 2.28 -1.02
C GLY A 46 -15.06 2.75 0.34
N ASN A 47 -15.34 4.05 0.43
CA ASN A 47 -15.83 4.74 1.63
C ASN A 47 -16.81 3.88 2.46
N PRO A 48 -16.54 3.56 3.75
CA PRO A 48 -17.40 2.70 4.56
C PRO A 48 -18.83 3.24 4.76
N VAL A 49 -19.09 4.51 4.40
CA VAL A 49 -20.45 5.09 4.38
C VAL A 49 -21.24 4.65 3.14
N ALA A 50 -20.59 4.24 2.06
CA ALA A 50 -21.23 3.73 0.83
C ALA A 50 -21.50 2.22 0.88
N SER A 51 -20.89 1.48 1.81
CA SER A 51 -21.13 0.06 2.04
C SER A 51 -22.21 -0.21 3.10
N LEU A 52 -22.90 0.83 3.59
CA LEU A 52 -24.14 0.64 4.34
C LEU A 52 -25.13 -0.07 3.41
N ASP A 53 -25.33 -1.36 3.66
CA ASP A 53 -26.31 -2.20 2.98
C ASP A 53 -27.65 -1.42 2.92
N PRO A 54 -28.27 -1.22 1.76
CA PRO A 54 -29.57 -0.52 1.66
C PRO A 54 -30.62 -1.09 2.64
N ALA A 55 -30.48 -2.34 3.09
CA ALA A 55 -31.30 -2.92 4.16
C ALA A 55 -31.12 -2.22 5.53
N THR A 56 -29.92 -1.78 5.88
CA THR A 56 -29.65 -1.02 7.12
C THR A 56 -30.29 0.37 7.05
N LEU A 57 -30.18 1.06 5.91
CA LEU A 57 -30.84 2.35 5.68
C LEU A 57 -32.37 2.23 5.69
N ALA A 58 -32.93 1.16 5.12
CA ALA A 58 -34.35 0.86 5.18
C ALA A 58 -34.83 0.59 6.62
N THR A 59 -34.02 -0.07 7.44
CA THR A 59 -34.34 -0.32 8.86
C THR A 59 -34.35 0.99 9.67
N PHE A 60 -33.37 1.87 9.46
CA PHE A 60 -33.36 3.20 10.08
C PHE A 60 -34.54 4.07 9.64
N ALA A 61 -34.90 4.04 8.36
CA ALA A 61 -36.08 4.73 7.85
C ALA A 61 -37.37 4.20 8.50
N GLN A 62 -37.52 2.88 8.64
CA GLN A 62 -38.70 2.27 9.24
C GLN A 62 -38.86 2.61 10.73
N THR A 63 -37.76 2.79 11.47
CA THR A 63 -37.77 3.15 12.89
C THR A 63 -38.11 4.63 13.13
N LEU A 64 -37.89 5.49 12.14
CA LEU A 64 -38.18 6.93 12.22
C LEU A 64 -39.63 7.29 11.82
N ILE A 65 -40.36 6.36 11.21
CA ILE A 65 -41.73 6.55 10.68
C ILE A 65 -42.77 5.85 11.59
N GLY A 66 -42.35 5.32 12.75
CA GLY A 66 -43.21 4.76 13.79
C GLY A 66 -43.55 5.76 14.90
#